data_AF-A0A9P8UAB9-F1
#
_entry.id   AF-A0A9P8UAB9-F1
#
_cell.length_a   1.000
_cell.length_b   1.000
_cell.length_c   1.000
_cell.angle_alpha   90.00
_cell.angle_beta   90.00
_cell.angle_gamma   90.00
#
_symmetry.space_group_name_H-M   'P 1'
#
loop_
_entity.id
_entity.type
_entity.pdbx_description
1 polymer ?
#
loop_
_entity_poly.entity_id
_entity_poly.type
_entity_poly.pdbx_seq_one_letter_code
_entity_poly.pdbx_strand_id
1 'polypeptide(L)'
;MSTVSGRISVSTRGTRNSQLSEQDNPPVSGVPRSISRQNSADADAEDVGEDDLCPVCRLLLYKPVTTTCNHTLCNYCMAQWASVSLAAPMTIVDVDEQPAEFDAVSELQARCPMCRTMTTAAPNPVLAQTLKEKYPITSHERAAEAQAEGDGLGGDSIQTVTVYIGNRHDWIAPKPDSPRNQHEWTFFVRPSRTDIIEEVHIFLHPTFRQNHVVKQRPPYQISRLGWGVFTITASVVLKAGYSWVSDDAQDSPDGAAKGVLPLEWMLDFDGFDGKGSMGRCRLKVKNDRGWEGISDEEERDQREWGRMVRQYERDGRYEP
;
A
#
# COMPACT_ATOMS: atom_id res chain seq x y z
N MET A 1 56.66 -36.12 -0.34
CA MET A 1 56.94 -35.64 -1.70
C MET A 1 56.32 -34.25 -1.85
N SER A 2 57.19 -33.26 -1.95
CA SER A 2 57.06 -31.90 -2.51
C SER A 2 55.91 -30.96 -2.09
N THR A 3 56.30 -29.99 -1.27
CA THR A 3 55.80 -28.61 -1.12
C THR A 3 56.35 -27.71 -2.24
N VAL A 4 55.56 -26.72 -2.72
CA VAL A 4 55.97 -25.42 -3.35
C VAL A 4 54.70 -24.53 -3.29
N SER A 5 54.54 -23.39 -2.60
CA SER A 5 55.29 -22.14 -2.36
C SER A 5 55.54 -21.24 -3.58
N GLY A 6 54.78 -20.15 -3.70
CA GLY A 6 55.08 -19.00 -4.56
C GLY A 6 54.75 -17.67 -3.88
N ARG A 7 55.78 -16.96 -3.43
CA ARG A 7 55.81 -15.59 -2.88
C ARG A 7 56.22 -14.59 -3.98
N ILE A 8 56.33 -13.30 -3.57
CA ILE A 8 57.25 -12.22 -4.07
C ILE A 8 56.55 -11.25 -5.06
N SER A 9 56.63 -9.91 -5.01
CA SER A 9 57.17 -8.85 -4.10
C SER A 9 56.76 -7.47 -4.68
N VAL A 10 56.33 -6.49 -3.88
CA VAL A 10 57.03 -5.25 -3.44
C VAL A 10 58.09 -4.64 -4.40
N SER A 11 57.91 -3.36 -4.76
CA SER A 11 58.95 -2.32 -4.90
C SER A 11 58.25 -0.94 -4.94
N THR A 12 58.30 -0.05 -3.94
CA THR A 12 59.37 0.84 -3.42
C THR A 12 59.94 1.91 -4.36
N ARG A 13 60.08 3.11 -3.75
CA ARG A 13 60.87 4.33 -4.10
C ARG A 13 60.10 5.38 -4.90
N GLY A 14 60.11 6.67 -4.54
CA GLY A 14 60.81 7.39 -3.47
C GLY A 14 60.80 8.90 -3.76
N THR A 15 60.55 9.69 -2.72
CA THR A 15 61.09 11.04 -2.41
C THR A 15 61.45 12.01 -3.55
N ARG A 16 60.95 13.26 -3.46
CA ARG A 16 61.79 14.43 -3.11
C ARG A 16 60.96 15.69 -2.80
N ASN A 17 61.51 16.42 -1.83
CA ASN A 17 61.11 17.67 -1.22
C ASN A 17 61.88 18.82 -1.89
N SER A 18 61.29 20.00 -2.10
CA SER A 18 62.04 21.27 -2.18
C SER A 18 61.12 22.50 -2.16
N GLN A 19 61.34 23.32 -1.14
CA GLN A 19 60.93 24.72 -0.98
C GLN A 19 61.69 25.66 -1.96
N LEU A 20 61.35 26.96 -1.86
CA LEU A 20 61.93 28.20 -2.42
C LEU A 20 61.11 28.73 -3.62
N SER A 21 60.75 30.01 -3.75
CA SER A 21 61.01 31.25 -2.98
C SER A 21 60.16 32.39 -3.58
N GLU A 22 59.80 33.38 -2.75
CA GLU A 22 59.22 34.68 -3.14
C GLU A 22 60.09 35.50 -4.11
N GLN A 23 59.47 36.32 -4.97
CA GLN A 23 60.03 37.59 -5.43
C GLN A 23 58.97 38.52 -6.06
N ASP A 24 59.01 39.79 -5.61
CA ASP A 24 58.20 40.97 -5.92
C ASP A 24 58.30 41.54 -7.35
N ASN A 25 57.24 42.23 -7.84
CA ASN A 25 57.32 43.55 -8.52
C ASN A 25 55.91 44.21 -8.77
N PRO A 26 55.77 45.51 -9.15
CA PRO A 26 55.23 46.59 -8.29
C PRO A 26 53.93 47.25 -8.86
N PRO A 27 53.43 48.42 -8.35
CA PRO A 27 52.02 48.82 -8.47
C PRO A 27 51.72 49.71 -9.69
N VAL A 28 50.49 49.63 -10.21
CA VAL A 28 49.93 50.66 -11.13
C VAL A 28 48.53 51.06 -10.65
N SER A 29 48.42 52.33 -10.30
CA SER A 29 47.22 53.07 -9.93
C SER A 29 46.42 53.55 -11.16
N GLY A 30 45.07 53.57 -11.08
CA GLY A 30 44.26 54.56 -11.81
C GLY A 30 42.97 54.12 -12.53
N VAL A 31 41.89 53.80 -11.79
CA VAL A 31 40.48 54.34 -11.85
C VAL A 31 39.70 54.36 -13.21
N PRO A 32 38.32 54.28 -13.32
CA PRO A 32 37.22 54.04 -12.35
C PRO A 32 36.15 52.97 -12.73
N ARG A 33 35.38 52.57 -11.71
CA ARG A 33 33.93 52.25 -11.67
C ARG A 33 33.31 51.42 -12.82
N SER A 34 33.02 50.15 -12.52
CA SER A 34 31.78 49.51 -12.96
C SER A 34 30.97 49.08 -11.75
N ILE A 35 29.81 49.70 -11.61
CA ILE A 35 28.78 49.46 -10.61
C ILE A 35 28.22 48.04 -10.82
N SER A 36 28.21 47.30 -9.71
CA SER A 36 27.25 46.27 -9.29
C SER A 36 26.75 45.23 -10.31
N ARG A 37 27.08 43.97 -10.03
CA ARG A 37 26.08 42.88 -9.97
C ARG A 37 26.47 41.92 -8.84
N GLN A 38 26.16 42.32 -7.61
CA GLN A 38 25.90 41.32 -6.58
C GLN A 38 24.62 40.62 -7.02
N ASN A 39 24.71 39.31 -7.29
CA ASN A 39 23.54 38.44 -7.42
C ASN A 39 22.82 38.45 -6.07
N SER A 40 21.87 39.36 -5.90
CA SER A 40 20.84 39.26 -4.88
C SER A 40 19.73 38.37 -5.43
N ALA A 41 19.91 37.05 -5.31
CA ALA A 41 18.88 36.04 -5.59
C ALA A 41 18.64 35.11 -4.40
N ASP A 42 19.12 35.47 -3.19
CA ASP A 42 18.97 34.71 -1.94
C ASP A 42 18.33 35.56 -0.82
N ALA A 43 17.50 36.56 -1.16
CA ALA A 43 16.95 37.48 -0.16
C ALA A 43 15.60 37.03 0.46
N ASP A 44 14.95 35.99 -0.08
CA ASP A 44 13.58 35.61 0.28
C ASP A 44 13.43 34.17 0.78
N ALA A 45 14.54 33.49 1.14
CA ALA A 45 14.46 32.18 1.78
C ALA A 45 14.26 32.35 3.29
N GLU A 46 13.09 31.98 3.79
CA GLU A 46 12.81 31.93 5.23
C GLU A 46 13.69 30.86 5.89
N ASP A 47 14.38 31.23 6.98
CA ASP A 47 15.15 30.27 7.79
C ASP A 47 14.20 29.48 8.69
N VAL A 48 13.90 28.23 8.31
CA VAL A 48 12.99 27.36 9.05
C VAL A 48 13.72 26.70 10.23
N GLY A 49 13.24 26.95 11.45
CA GLY A 49 13.80 26.35 12.66
C GLY A 49 13.68 24.81 12.68
N GLU A 50 14.66 24.13 13.28
CA GLU A 50 14.74 22.65 13.28
C GLU A 50 13.50 21.96 13.88
N ASP A 51 12.86 22.56 14.88
CA ASP A 51 11.65 22.02 15.53
C ASP A 51 10.41 22.05 14.62
N ASP A 52 10.44 22.86 13.55
CA ASP A 52 9.34 23.02 12.60
C ASP A 52 9.52 22.14 11.34
N LEU A 53 10.63 21.40 11.28
CA LEU A 53 10.92 20.45 10.20
C LEU A 53 10.34 19.07 10.49
N CYS A 54 9.81 18.44 9.45
CA CYS A 54 9.41 17.05 9.51
C CYS A 54 10.64 16.16 9.69
N PRO A 55 10.68 15.27 10.69
CA PRO A 55 11.86 14.42 10.90
C PRO A 55 12.06 13.37 9.80
N VAL A 56 11.04 13.11 8.98
CA VAL A 56 11.09 12.14 7.87
C VAL A 56 11.60 12.79 6.58
N CYS A 57 10.93 13.85 6.10
CA CYS A 57 11.32 14.50 4.84
C CYS A 57 12.29 15.67 5.01
N ARG A 58 12.56 16.13 6.24
CA ARG A 58 13.43 17.27 6.56
C ARG A 58 12.99 18.61 5.96
N LEU A 59 11.74 18.71 5.52
CA LEU A 59 11.11 19.94 5.02
C LEU A 59 10.14 20.50 6.07
N LEU A 60 9.73 21.76 5.91
CA LEU A 60 8.68 22.38 6.75
C LEU A 60 7.47 21.44 6.85
N LEU A 61 7.01 21.21 8.09
CA LEU A 61 5.85 20.38 8.39
C LEU A 61 4.61 20.85 7.60
N TYR A 62 4.14 19.99 6.69
CA TYR A 62 2.97 20.25 5.86
C TYR A 62 1.83 19.33 6.25
N LYS A 63 0.65 19.91 6.57
CA LYS A 63 -0.49 19.22 7.18
C LYS A 63 -0.03 18.28 8.31
N PRO A 64 0.59 18.80 9.38
CA PRO A 64 1.18 17.98 10.43
C PRO A 64 0.14 17.08 11.10
N VAL A 65 0.58 15.87 11.44
CA VAL A 65 -0.13 14.94 12.31
C VAL A 65 0.69 14.70 13.56
N THR A 66 0.04 14.63 14.70
CA THR A 66 0.67 14.32 15.99
C THR A 66 0.25 12.93 16.41
N THR A 67 1.25 12.09 16.68
CA THR A 67 1.09 10.74 17.18
C THR A 67 0.71 10.71 18.65
N THR A 68 0.08 9.63 19.15
CA THR A 68 -0.22 9.47 20.59
C THR A 68 1.01 9.42 21.48
N CYS A 69 2.19 9.12 20.91
CA CYS A 69 3.49 9.23 21.58
C CYS A 69 4.12 10.63 21.47
N ASN A 70 3.33 11.63 21.05
CA ASN A 70 3.69 13.05 20.96
C ASN A 70 4.84 13.40 20.00
N HIS A 71 5.00 12.63 18.92
CA HIS A 71 5.86 13.02 17.79
C HIS A 71 5.01 13.59 16.66
N THR A 72 5.51 14.64 16.02
CA THR A 72 4.83 15.34 14.92
C THR A 72 5.59 15.16 13.62
N LEU A 73 4.87 14.86 12.55
CA LEU A 73 5.40 14.74 11.19
C LEU A 73 4.35 15.13 10.15
N CYS A 74 4.72 15.27 8.88
CA CYS A 74 3.74 15.51 7.80
C CYS A 74 2.74 14.36 7.73
N ASN A 75 1.46 14.65 7.44
CA ASN A 75 0.44 13.63 7.18
C ASN A 75 0.93 12.61 6.14
N TYR A 76 1.43 13.09 4.99
CA TYR A 76 1.95 12.23 3.94
C TYR A 76 3.10 11.33 4.41
N CYS A 77 4.05 11.87 5.19
CA CYS A 77 5.16 11.08 5.74
C CYS A 77 4.68 10.00 6.72
N MET A 78 3.66 10.29 7.52
CA MET A 78 3.07 9.31 8.45
C MET A 78 2.31 8.23 7.69
N ALA A 79 1.52 8.63 6.69
CA ALA A 79 0.80 7.71 5.82
C ALA A 79 1.77 6.75 5.10
N GLN A 80 2.86 7.28 4.53
CA GLN A 80 3.89 6.46 3.88
C GLN A 80 4.66 5.60 4.88
N TRP A 81 4.98 6.09 6.07
CA TRP A 81 5.63 5.26 7.07
C TRP A 81 4.74 4.12 7.57
N ALA A 82 3.47 4.41 7.82
CA ALA A 82 2.51 3.39 8.15
C ALA A 82 2.21 2.46 6.96
N SER A 83 2.46 2.90 5.72
CA SER A 83 2.42 2.06 4.52
C SER A 83 3.44 0.92 4.56
N VAL A 84 4.59 1.10 5.22
CA VAL A 84 5.58 0.04 5.46
C VAL A 84 5.53 -0.58 6.86
N SER A 85 4.97 0.12 7.84
CA SER A 85 5.00 -0.28 9.27
C SER A 85 3.81 -1.16 9.68
N LEU A 86 2.73 -1.22 8.89
CA LEU A 86 1.58 -2.09 9.15
C LEU A 86 1.74 -3.46 8.50
N ALA A 87 2.24 -4.41 9.28
CA ALA A 87 1.70 -5.75 9.26
C ALA A 87 0.48 -5.75 10.21
N ALA A 88 -0.68 -5.29 9.76
CA ALA A 88 -1.89 -5.44 10.57
C ALA A 88 -2.34 -6.91 10.44
N PRO A 89 -2.22 -7.74 11.50
CA PRO A 89 -2.69 -9.11 11.43
C PRO A 89 -4.21 -9.14 11.21
N MET A 90 -4.69 -10.18 10.53
CA MET A 90 -6.11 -10.46 10.40
C MET A 90 -6.78 -10.46 11.78
N THR A 91 -7.83 -9.65 11.96
CA THR A 91 -8.58 -9.58 13.23
C THR A 91 -9.90 -10.33 13.09
N ILE A 92 -10.19 -11.28 13.99
CA ILE A 92 -11.47 -12.00 14.00
C ILE A 92 -12.56 -11.08 14.53
N VAL A 93 -13.64 -10.93 13.76
CA VAL A 93 -14.79 -10.05 14.03
C VAL A 93 -16.10 -10.78 13.74
N ASP A 94 -17.21 -10.18 14.19
CA ASP A 94 -18.56 -10.69 13.94
C ASP A 94 -18.85 -10.66 12.43
N VAL A 95 -19.51 -11.69 11.93
CA VAL A 95 -19.91 -11.85 10.53
C VAL A 95 -20.88 -10.75 10.02
N ASP A 96 -21.52 -10.05 10.95
CA ASP A 96 -22.47 -8.95 10.69
C ASP A 96 -21.81 -7.55 10.74
N GLU A 97 -20.50 -7.43 11.02
CA GLU A 97 -19.79 -6.15 10.98
C GLU A 97 -19.86 -5.52 9.56
N GLN A 98 -20.26 -4.24 9.50
CA GLN A 98 -20.33 -3.49 8.25
C GLN A 98 -19.01 -2.73 7.98
N PRO A 99 -18.56 -2.62 6.72
CA PRO A 99 -17.41 -1.81 6.39
C PRO A 99 -17.65 -0.33 6.75
N ALA A 100 -16.81 0.25 7.60
CA ALA A 100 -16.77 1.69 7.83
C ALA A 100 -15.80 2.34 6.83
N GLU A 101 -16.16 3.53 6.31
CA GLU A 101 -15.25 4.34 5.49
C GLU A 101 -13.99 4.70 6.30
N PHE A 102 -12.83 4.38 5.73
CA PHE A 102 -11.54 4.48 6.42
C PHE A 102 -10.98 5.90 6.32
N ASP A 103 -10.83 6.58 7.46
CA ASP A 103 -9.97 7.76 7.56
C ASP A 103 -8.52 7.31 7.76
N ALA A 104 -7.71 7.49 6.73
CA ALA A 104 -6.33 7.00 6.64
C ALA A 104 -5.39 7.52 7.74
N VAL A 105 -5.76 8.58 8.45
CA VAL A 105 -4.94 9.16 9.51
C VAL A 105 -5.35 8.62 10.87
N SER A 106 -6.65 8.58 11.16
CA SER A 106 -7.17 8.38 12.52
C SER A 106 -7.12 6.92 13.02
N GLU A 107 -7.15 5.93 12.13
CA GLU A 107 -7.27 4.50 12.50
C GLU A 107 -6.04 3.63 12.20
N LEU A 108 -4.96 4.26 11.76
CA LEU A 108 -3.74 3.58 11.34
C LEU A 108 -2.84 3.31 12.57
N GLN A 109 -2.99 2.14 13.22
CA GLN A 109 -2.09 1.72 14.31
C GLN A 109 -0.73 1.29 13.76
N ALA A 110 0.21 2.22 13.59
CA ALA A 110 1.55 1.93 13.11
C ALA A 110 2.61 2.18 14.19
N ARG A 111 3.79 1.58 14.05
CA ARG A 111 4.94 1.99 14.87
C ARG A 111 5.33 3.41 14.50
N CYS A 112 5.54 4.30 15.48
CA CYS A 112 6.01 5.66 15.23
C CYS A 112 7.39 5.66 14.53
N PRO A 113 7.64 6.49 13.51
CA PRO A 113 8.96 6.59 12.87
C PRO A 113 10.06 7.06 13.83
N MET A 114 9.69 7.83 14.87
CA MET A 114 10.63 8.45 15.80
C MET A 114 10.99 7.51 16.95
N CYS A 115 9.99 6.91 17.60
CA CYS A 115 10.19 6.12 18.82
C CYS A 115 9.80 4.65 18.70
N ARG A 116 9.28 4.22 17.54
CA ARG A 116 8.82 2.85 17.25
C ARG A 116 7.69 2.32 18.13
N THR A 117 7.16 3.13 19.06
CA THR A 117 5.96 2.81 19.85
C THR A 117 4.75 2.67 18.94
N MET A 118 3.92 1.66 19.18
CA MET A 118 2.65 1.51 18.48
C MET A 118 1.76 2.72 18.78
N THR A 119 1.31 3.43 17.74
CA THR A 119 0.67 4.73 17.88
C THR A 119 -0.39 4.93 16.79
N THR A 120 -1.35 5.80 17.06
CA THR A 120 -2.22 6.41 16.05
C THR A 120 -1.79 7.87 15.86
N ALA A 121 -2.16 8.48 14.73
CA ALA A 121 -1.85 9.87 14.44
C ALA A 121 -3.14 10.66 14.24
N ALA A 122 -3.17 11.92 14.68
CA ALA A 122 -4.30 12.81 14.48
C ALA A 122 -3.83 14.12 13.82
N PRO A 123 -4.63 14.74 12.94
CA PRO A 123 -4.30 16.04 12.38
C PRO A 123 -4.05 17.09 13.48
N ASN A 124 -3.02 17.91 13.30
CA ASN A 124 -2.70 19.02 14.21
C ASN A 124 -2.94 20.37 13.50
N PRO A 125 -4.20 20.84 13.41
CA PRO A 125 -4.55 22.05 12.67
C PRO A 125 -3.98 23.32 13.32
N VAL A 126 -3.79 23.31 14.64
CA VAL A 126 -3.20 24.43 15.38
C VAL A 126 -1.77 24.67 14.93
N LEU A 127 -0.93 23.62 14.95
CA LEU A 127 0.44 23.73 14.46
C LEU A 127 0.47 24.06 12.97
N ALA A 128 -0.42 23.46 12.17
CA ALA A 128 -0.51 23.77 10.74
C ALA A 128 -0.76 25.27 10.48
N GLN A 129 -1.60 25.91 11.30
CA GLN A 129 -1.86 27.33 11.21
C GLN A 129 -0.66 28.16 11.70
N THR A 130 -0.05 27.80 12.82
CA THR A 130 1.15 28.47 13.34
C THR A 130 2.29 28.49 12.32
N LEU A 131 2.54 27.37 11.63
CA LEU A 131 3.58 27.28 10.62
C LEU A 131 3.28 28.11 9.37
N LYS A 132 2.01 28.21 8.96
CA LYS A 132 1.58 29.10 7.86
C LYS A 132 1.80 30.57 8.18
N GLU A 133 1.54 30.97 9.42
CA GLU A 133 1.72 32.34 9.87
C GLU A 133 3.20 32.69 10.07
N LYS A 134 4.01 31.71 10.53
CA LYS A 134 5.44 31.88 10.81
C LYS A 134 6.31 31.83 9.55
N TYR A 135 5.95 30.98 8.58
CA TYR A 135 6.69 30.72 7.34
C TYR A 135 5.78 30.78 6.11
N PRO A 136 5.20 31.95 5.77
CA PRO A 136 4.24 32.08 4.68
C PRO A 136 4.80 31.70 3.30
N ILE A 137 6.07 32.02 3.01
CA ILE A 137 6.67 31.70 1.70
C ILE A 137 6.86 30.19 1.59
N THR A 138 7.56 29.60 2.56
CA THR A 138 7.87 28.16 2.56
C THR A 138 6.60 27.32 2.64
N SER A 139 5.61 27.76 3.43
CA SER A 139 4.33 27.05 3.51
C SER A 139 3.53 27.11 2.20
N HIS A 140 3.64 28.20 1.45
CA HIS A 140 3.00 28.32 0.14
C HIS A 140 3.67 27.38 -0.87
N GLU A 141 5.01 27.33 -0.88
CA GLU A 141 5.78 26.39 -1.71
C GLU A 141 5.40 24.93 -1.41
N ARG A 142 5.38 24.54 -0.12
CA ARG A 142 4.93 23.20 0.29
C ARG A 142 3.50 22.89 -0.13
N ALA A 143 2.62 23.89 -0.13
CA ALA A 143 1.24 23.73 -0.60
C ALA A 143 1.17 23.56 -2.12
N ALA A 144 1.99 24.33 -2.87
CA ALA A 144 2.08 24.24 -4.32
C ALA A 144 2.70 22.90 -4.76
N GLU A 145 3.73 22.40 -4.09
CA GLU A 145 4.29 21.06 -4.30
C GLU A 145 3.22 20.00 -4.06
N ALA A 146 2.53 20.03 -2.93
CA ALA A 146 1.48 19.07 -2.60
C ALA A 146 0.24 19.18 -3.52
N GLN A 147 0.00 20.33 -4.15
CA GLN A 147 -1.06 20.53 -5.15
C GLN A 147 -0.61 20.13 -6.55
N ALA A 148 0.66 20.34 -6.91
CA ALA A 148 1.23 19.83 -8.16
C ALA A 148 1.30 18.30 -8.14
N GLU A 149 1.60 17.72 -6.98
CA GLU A 149 1.44 16.28 -6.67
C GLU A 149 -0.03 15.88 -6.44
N GLY A 150 -0.93 16.86 -6.24
CA GLY A 150 -2.35 16.68 -5.92
C GLY A 150 -3.28 16.70 -7.14
N ASP A 151 -2.94 17.47 -8.18
CA ASP A 151 -3.60 17.50 -9.50
C ASP A 151 -2.92 16.53 -10.49
N GLY A 152 -1.76 15.99 -10.09
CA GLY A 152 -1.12 14.84 -10.71
C GLY A 152 -0.74 13.84 -9.63
N LEU A 153 -1.60 12.84 -9.40
CA LEU A 153 -1.28 11.59 -8.69
C LEU A 153 -0.21 10.79 -9.48
N GLY A 154 0.98 11.37 -9.62
CA GLY A 154 2.12 10.84 -10.35
C GLY A 154 3.17 10.37 -9.37
N GLY A 155 3.03 9.11 -8.93
CA GLY A 155 3.99 8.45 -8.06
C GLY A 155 3.29 7.53 -7.07
N ASP A 156 2.96 6.32 -7.51
CA ASP A 156 2.79 5.18 -6.62
C ASP A 156 1.80 5.39 -5.44
N SER A 157 0.55 5.79 -5.74
CA SER A 157 -0.45 6.02 -4.69
C SER A 157 -0.88 4.70 -4.05
N ILE A 158 -0.27 4.37 -2.90
CA ILE A 158 -0.68 3.25 -2.06
C ILE A 158 -2.02 3.60 -1.41
N GLN A 159 -3.04 2.78 -1.67
CA GLN A 159 -4.39 2.89 -1.14
C GLN A 159 -4.67 1.73 -0.17
N THR A 160 -5.38 2.01 0.92
CA THR A 160 -5.80 0.96 1.87
C THR A 160 -7.14 0.37 1.44
N VAL A 161 -7.23 -0.95 1.44
CA VAL A 161 -8.45 -1.72 1.13
C VAL A 161 -8.73 -2.67 2.28
N THR A 162 -9.95 -2.66 2.80
CA THR A 162 -10.36 -3.64 3.82
C THR A 162 -10.96 -4.85 3.11
N VAL A 163 -10.49 -6.04 3.42
CA VAL A 163 -11.05 -7.30 2.91
C VAL A 163 -11.51 -8.14 4.09
N TYR A 164 -12.80 -8.45 4.12
CA TYR A 164 -13.33 -9.44 5.04
C TYR A 164 -13.32 -10.82 4.37
N ILE A 165 -12.73 -11.80 5.04
CA ILE A 165 -12.74 -13.21 4.62
C ILE A 165 -13.34 -14.03 5.76
N GLY A 166 -14.34 -14.84 5.48
CA GLY A 166 -15.02 -15.56 6.55
C GLY A 166 -16.10 -16.50 6.08
N ASN A 167 -16.88 -17.00 7.03
CA ASN A 167 -18.07 -17.78 6.72
C ASN A 167 -19.24 -17.48 7.64
N ARG A 168 -20.45 -17.59 7.06
CA ARG A 168 -21.68 -17.82 7.83
C ARG A 168 -21.86 -19.31 8.06
N HIS A 169 -22.56 -19.66 9.12
CA HIS A 169 -22.93 -21.01 9.47
C HIS A 169 -24.36 -21.05 10.00
N ASP A 170 -25.11 -22.04 9.52
CA ASP A 170 -26.44 -22.40 10.00
C ASP A 170 -26.48 -23.91 10.24
N TRP A 171 -26.97 -24.30 11.41
CA TRP A 171 -27.19 -25.72 11.69
C TRP A 171 -28.50 -26.18 11.05
N ILE A 172 -28.45 -27.32 10.37
CA ILE A 172 -29.60 -27.95 9.72
C ILE A 172 -29.91 -29.27 10.39
N ALA A 173 -31.20 -29.50 10.66
CA ALA A 173 -31.70 -30.76 11.18
C ALA A 173 -31.27 -31.95 10.30
N PRO A 174 -30.78 -33.06 10.90
CA PRO A 174 -30.32 -34.21 10.15
C PRO A 174 -31.42 -34.78 9.26
N LYS A 175 -31.13 -34.96 7.97
CA LYS A 175 -32.02 -35.66 7.05
C LYS A 175 -31.75 -37.17 7.09
N PRO A 176 -32.77 -38.04 6.97
CA PRO A 176 -32.60 -39.49 6.98
C PRO A 176 -31.58 -39.98 5.93
N ASP A 177 -31.58 -39.35 4.76
CA ASP A 177 -30.72 -39.73 3.61
C ASP A 177 -29.29 -39.19 3.71
N SER A 178 -29.01 -38.25 4.63
CA SER A 178 -27.70 -37.61 4.78
C SER A 178 -27.50 -37.10 6.22
N PRO A 179 -27.38 -38.01 7.20
CA PRO A 179 -27.40 -37.65 8.62
C PRO A 179 -26.17 -36.87 9.08
N ARG A 180 -25.08 -36.82 8.29
CA ARG A 180 -23.85 -36.12 8.65
C ARG A 180 -23.79 -34.67 8.15
N ASN A 181 -24.53 -34.33 7.10
CA ASN A 181 -24.49 -33.00 6.48
C ASN A 181 -25.43 -32.04 7.22
N GLN A 182 -25.01 -31.65 8.42
CA GLN A 182 -25.79 -30.84 9.36
C GLN A 182 -25.32 -29.38 9.41
N HIS A 183 -24.23 -29.03 8.75
CA HIS A 183 -23.69 -27.68 8.75
C HIS A 183 -23.84 -27.08 7.35
N GLU A 184 -24.78 -26.15 7.20
CA GLU A 184 -24.78 -25.26 6.06
C GLU A 184 -23.83 -24.11 6.35
N TRP A 185 -22.87 -23.92 5.46
CA TRP A 185 -21.90 -22.85 5.59
C TRP A 185 -21.82 -22.08 4.30
N THR A 186 -21.66 -20.76 4.43
CA THR A 186 -21.45 -19.85 3.31
C THR A 186 -20.12 -19.14 3.50
N PHE A 187 -19.09 -19.57 2.79
CA PHE A 187 -17.81 -18.88 2.73
C PHE A 187 -17.91 -17.66 1.82
N PHE A 188 -17.26 -16.56 2.19
CA PHE A 188 -17.27 -15.32 1.42
C PHE A 188 -15.96 -14.54 1.53
N VAL A 189 -15.72 -13.73 0.50
CA VAL A 189 -14.76 -12.62 0.51
C VAL A 189 -15.52 -11.32 0.21
N ARG A 190 -15.34 -10.30 1.04
CA ARG A 190 -16.00 -9.00 0.91
C ARG A 190 -14.94 -7.88 0.98
N PRO A 191 -14.41 -7.45 -0.17
CA PRO A 191 -13.55 -6.29 -0.24
C PRO A 191 -14.38 -5.00 -0.11
N SER A 192 -13.81 -3.96 0.50
CA SER A 192 -14.41 -2.62 0.61
C SER A 192 -14.49 -1.91 -0.74
N ARG A 193 -13.69 -2.36 -1.71
CA ARG A 193 -13.67 -1.89 -3.10
C ARG A 193 -13.72 -3.06 -4.06
N THR A 194 -14.83 -3.17 -4.78
CA THR A 194 -15.03 -4.21 -5.79
C THR A 194 -14.56 -3.77 -7.18
N ASP A 195 -14.42 -2.46 -7.40
CA ASP A 195 -14.06 -1.84 -8.68
C ASP A 195 -12.64 -2.18 -9.15
N ILE A 196 -11.74 -2.47 -8.21
CA ILE A 196 -10.33 -2.84 -8.46
C ILE A 196 -10.09 -4.36 -8.50
N ILE A 197 -11.12 -5.17 -8.21
CA ILE A 197 -11.02 -6.63 -8.18
C ILE A 197 -11.40 -7.16 -9.55
N GLU A 198 -10.56 -8.01 -10.13
CA GLU A 198 -10.85 -8.71 -11.37
C GLU A 198 -11.66 -9.96 -11.10
N GLU A 199 -11.16 -10.82 -10.20
CA GLU A 199 -11.84 -12.03 -9.78
C GLU A 199 -11.31 -12.58 -8.44
N VAL A 200 -12.10 -13.47 -7.82
CA VAL A 200 -11.72 -14.21 -6.62
C VAL A 200 -11.76 -15.70 -6.91
N HIS A 201 -10.63 -16.38 -6.72
CA HIS A 201 -10.51 -17.83 -6.83
C HIS A 201 -10.65 -18.45 -5.45
N ILE A 202 -11.65 -19.31 -5.26
CA ILE A 202 -11.93 -19.99 -4.01
C ILE A 202 -11.51 -21.45 -4.15
N PHE A 203 -10.54 -21.86 -3.34
CA PHE A 203 -10.02 -23.22 -3.28
C PHE A 203 -10.53 -23.91 -2.02
N LEU A 204 -11.43 -24.86 -2.22
CA LEU A 204 -11.94 -25.77 -1.21
C LEU A 204 -11.02 -26.99 -1.10
N HIS A 205 -11.20 -27.78 -0.03
CA HIS A 205 -10.48 -29.03 0.15
C HIS A 205 -10.64 -29.97 -1.08
N PRO A 206 -9.60 -30.73 -1.50
CA PRO A 206 -9.64 -31.55 -2.71
C PRO A 206 -10.74 -32.61 -2.79
N THR A 207 -11.33 -32.99 -1.65
CA THR A 207 -12.43 -33.96 -1.60
C THR A 207 -13.77 -33.41 -2.11
N PHE A 208 -13.90 -32.09 -2.29
CA PHE A 208 -15.11 -31.49 -2.82
C PHE A 208 -15.19 -31.65 -4.34
N ARG A 209 -16.38 -31.99 -4.84
CA ARG A 209 -16.68 -31.85 -6.28
C ARG A 209 -16.65 -30.36 -6.60
N GLN A 210 -15.89 -29.97 -7.63
CA GLN A 210 -15.63 -28.57 -7.95
C GLN A 210 -14.98 -27.85 -6.75
N ASN A 211 -13.79 -28.32 -6.38
CA ASN A 211 -12.97 -27.76 -5.30
C ASN A 211 -12.30 -26.42 -5.65
N HIS A 212 -12.42 -25.95 -6.89
CA HIS A 212 -11.97 -24.64 -7.34
C HIS A 212 -13.15 -23.90 -7.97
N VAL A 213 -13.41 -22.68 -7.49
CA VAL A 213 -14.53 -21.84 -7.93
C VAL A 213 -14.04 -20.44 -8.15
N VAL A 214 -14.22 -19.92 -9.36
CA VAL A 214 -13.85 -18.55 -9.74
C VAL A 214 -15.09 -17.65 -9.69
N LYS A 215 -14.94 -16.46 -9.12
CA LYS A 215 -15.99 -15.44 -8.99
C LYS A 215 -15.48 -14.12 -9.54
N GLN A 216 -15.89 -13.76 -10.74
CA GLN A 216 -15.51 -12.51 -11.42
C GLN A 216 -16.29 -11.27 -10.93
N ARG A 217 -17.42 -11.48 -10.25
CA ARG A 217 -18.27 -10.39 -9.78
C ARG A 217 -18.79 -10.65 -8.37
N PRO A 218 -19.04 -9.59 -7.58
CA PRO A 218 -19.67 -9.74 -6.28
C PRO A 218 -21.11 -10.28 -6.44
N PRO A 219 -21.63 -11.03 -5.45
CA PRO A 219 -20.95 -11.43 -4.21
C PRO A 219 -19.96 -12.61 -4.42
N TYR A 220 -18.73 -12.46 -3.89
CA TYR A 220 -17.69 -13.48 -3.97
C TYR A 220 -17.89 -14.56 -2.89
N GLN A 221 -18.91 -15.38 -3.04
CA GLN A 221 -19.30 -16.36 -2.03
C GLN A 221 -19.71 -17.73 -2.59
N ILE A 222 -19.65 -18.74 -1.73
CA ILE A 222 -20.07 -20.11 -2.01
C ILE A 222 -20.72 -20.74 -0.78
N SER A 223 -21.84 -21.42 -1.00
CA SER A 223 -22.57 -22.16 0.03
C SER A 223 -22.50 -23.66 -0.21
N ARG A 224 -22.30 -24.44 0.85
CA ARG A 224 -22.24 -25.90 0.82
C ARG A 224 -22.73 -26.49 2.13
N LEU A 225 -23.04 -27.79 2.09
CA LEU A 225 -23.32 -28.59 3.26
C LEU A 225 -22.08 -29.40 3.64
N GLY A 226 -21.77 -29.46 4.92
CA GLY A 226 -20.64 -30.21 5.45
C GLY A 226 -20.91 -30.78 6.83
N TRP A 227 -19.91 -31.49 7.34
CA TRP A 227 -19.91 -32.15 8.64
C TRP A 227 -18.73 -31.73 9.52
N GLY A 228 -17.81 -30.92 9.00
CA GLY A 228 -16.59 -30.53 9.67
C GLY A 228 -15.99 -29.26 9.07
N VAL A 229 -14.99 -28.74 9.77
CA VAL A 229 -14.27 -27.52 9.44
C VAL A 229 -12.98 -27.84 8.68
N PHE A 230 -12.56 -26.95 7.80
CA PHE A 230 -11.31 -27.04 7.03
C PHE A 230 -10.85 -25.65 6.59
N THR A 231 -9.60 -25.53 6.18
CA THR A 231 -9.05 -24.28 5.63
C THR A 231 -9.51 -24.10 4.18
N ILE A 232 -10.02 -22.91 3.88
CA ILE A 232 -10.32 -22.44 2.52
C ILE A 232 -9.29 -21.37 2.17
N THR A 233 -8.69 -21.50 1.00
CA THR A 233 -7.81 -20.46 0.44
C THR A 233 -8.60 -19.67 -0.60
N ALA A 234 -8.56 -18.35 -0.51
CA ALA A 234 -9.12 -17.45 -1.50
C ALA A 234 -8.03 -16.55 -2.08
N SER A 235 -7.75 -16.69 -3.38
CA SER A 235 -6.84 -15.79 -4.09
C SER A 235 -7.63 -14.62 -4.66
N VAL A 236 -7.32 -13.42 -4.20
CA VAL A 236 -7.95 -12.18 -4.67
C VAL A 236 -7.08 -11.57 -5.77
N VAL A 237 -7.62 -11.51 -6.98
CA VAL A 237 -6.93 -11.02 -8.18
C VAL A 237 -7.35 -9.57 -8.43
N LEU A 238 -6.37 -8.69 -8.57
CA LEU A 238 -6.58 -7.28 -8.90
C LEU A 238 -6.65 -7.09 -10.41
N LYS A 239 -7.43 -6.09 -10.85
CA LYS A 239 -7.41 -5.66 -12.26
C LYS A 239 -6.02 -5.15 -12.65
N ALA A 240 -5.69 -5.30 -13.92
CA ALA A 240 -4.44 -4.80 -14.51
C ALA A 240 -4.16 -3.34 -14.11
N GLY A 241 -2.93 -3.06 -13.67
CA GLY A 241 -2.52 -1.73 -13.21
C GLY A 241 -2.67 -1.49 -11.72
N TYR A 242 -3.22 -2.45 -10.97
CA TYR A 242 -3.16 -2.50 -9.52
C TYR A 242 -2.22 -3.63 -9.06
N SER A 243 -1.52 -3.42 -7.94
CA SER A 243 -0.65 -4.43 -7.34
C SER A 243 -0.79 -4.44 -5.81
N TRP A 244 -0.75 -5.64 -5.20
CA TRP A 244 -0.78 -5.77 -3.75
C TRP A 244 0.55 -5.36 -3.13
N VAL A 245 0.49 -4.51 -2.11
CA VAL A 245 1.64 -4.19 -1.25
C VAL A 245 1.67 -5.18 -0.08
N SER A 246 1.97 -6.43 -0.40
CA SER A 246 2.15 -7.54 0.55
C SER A 246 3.33 -8.42 0.14
N ASP A 247 3.98 -9.07 1.10
CA ASP A 247 5.02 -10.05 0.84
C ASP A 247 4.44 -11.40 0.40
N ASP A 248 3.20 -11.70 0.82
CA ASP A 248 2.46 -12.90 0.42
C ASP A 248 1.84 -12.78 -0.98
N ALA A 249 1.94 -11.59 -1.60
CA ALA A 249 1.41 -11.36 -2.93
C ALA A 249 2.23 -12.09 -4.00
N GLN A 250 1.53 -12.64 -4.97
CA GLN A 250 2.05 -13.43 -6.08
C GLN A 250 1.78 -12.71 -7.40
N ASP A 251 2.59 -13.00 -8.40
CA ASP A 251 2.36 -12.52 -9.76
C ASP A 251 1.12 -13.20 -10.34
N SER A 252 0.33 -12.44 -11.09
CA SER A 252 -0.86 -12.97 -11.76
C SER A 252 -0.47 -13.80 -12.99
N PRO A 253 -1.36 -14.71 -13.45
CA PRO A 253 -1.07 -15.57 -14.61
C PRO A 253 -0.77 -14.81 -15.91
N ASP A 254 -1.29 -13.59 -16.05
CA ASP A 254 -1.04 -12.65 -17.15
C ASP A 254 0.27 -11.85 -17.00
N GLY A 255 1.00 -12.05 -15.90
CA GLY A 255 2.33 -11.49 -15.66
C GLY A 255 2.36 -10.16 -14.90
N ALA A 256 1.24 -9.72 -14.31
CA ALA A 256 1.24 -8.53 -13.46
C ALA A 256 1.89 -8.85 -12.11
N ALA A 257 2.95 -8.10 -11.78
CA ALA A 257 3.72 -8.31 -10.56
C ALA A 257 2.83 -8.07 -9.32
N LYS A 258 2.83 -9.02 -8.38
CA LYS A 258 2.00 -8.95 -7.15
C LYS A 258 0.50 -8.70 -7.41
N GLY A 259 -0.04 -9.15 -8.55
CA GLY A 259 -1.45 -8.98 -8.89
C GLY A 259 -2.42 -9.86 -8.09
N VAL A 260 -1.91 -10.87 -7.38
CA VAL A 260 -2.72 -11.87 -6.66
C VAL A 260 -2.36 -11.91 -5.19
N LEU A 261 -3.34 -11.90 -4.30
CA LEU A 261 -3.12 -12.12 -2.86
C LEU A 261 -3.91 -13.33 -2.36
N PRO A 262 -3.22 -14.43 -1.98
CA PRO A 262 -3.84 -15.53 -1.28
C PRO A 262 -4.20 -15.14 0.15
N LEU A 263 -5.44 -15.42 0.56
CA LEU A 263 -5.92 -15.30 1.93
C LEU A 263 -6.43 -16.67 2.39
N GLU A 264 -6.11 -17.05 3.61
CA GLU A 264 -6.57 -18.32 4.18
C GLU A 264 -7.58 -18.09 5.30
N TRP A 265 -8.58 -18.96 5.36
CA TRP A 265 -9.59 -18.92 6.40
C TRP A 265 -9.93 -20.33 6.87
N MET A 266 -9.85 -20.55 8.17
CA MET A 266 -10.35 -21.77 8.79
C MET A 266 -11.85 -21.61 8.99
N LEU A 267 -12.67 -22.48 8.37
CA LEU A 267 -14.12 -22.46 8.62
C LEU A 267 -14.42 -22.52 10.12
N ASP A 268 -15.31 -21.64 10.56
CA ASP A 268 -15.72 -21.51 11.95
C ASP A 268 -17.24 -21.69 12.05
N PHE A 269 -17.67 -22.64 12.87
CA PHE A 269 -19.08 -22.93 13.13
C PHE A 269 -19.50 -22.51 14.54
N ASP A 270 -18.56 -22.13 15.40
CA ASP A 270 -18.80 -21.86 16.82
C ASP A 270 -18.79 -20.35 17.12
N GLY A 271 -18.12 -19.55 16.28
CA GLY A 271 -18.05 -18.10 16.40
C GLY A 271 -19.43 -17.42 16.48
N PHE A 272 -19.50 -16.40 17.34
CA PHE A 272 -20.64 -15.46 17.48
C PHE A 272 -22.00 -16.15 17.54
N ASP A 273 -22.21 -16.96 18.59
CA ASP A 273 -23.43 -17.75 18.82
C ASP A 273 -23.71 -18.80 17.71
N GLY A 274 -22.64 -19.36 17.16
CA GLY A 274 -22.72 -20.41 16.14
C GLY A 274 -23.08 -19.89 14.75
N LYS A 275 -23.06 -18.58 14.52
CA LYS A 275 -23.28 -17.97 13.19
C LYS A 275 -22.05 -18.05 12.29
N GLY A 276 -20.90 -18.42 12.86
CA GLY A 276 -19.59 -18.34 12.23
C GLY A 276 -18.92 -16.99 12.49
N SER A 277 -17.74 -16.80 11.91
CA SER A 277 -16.94 -15.57 12.09
C SER A 277 -16.28 -15.13 10.79
N MET A 278 -15.66 -13.95 10.82
CA MET A 278 -14.84 -13.47 9.71
C MET A 278 -13.59 -12.74 10.19
N GLY A 279 -12.55 -12.79 9.37
CA GLY A 279 -11.31 -12.05 9.53
C GLY A 279 -11.38 -10.75 8.75
N ARG A 280 -11.13 -9.63 9.44
CA ARG A 280 -10.91 -8.32 8.82
C ARG A 280 -9.43 -8.14 8.51
N CYS A 281 -9.10 -8.04 7.23
CA CYS A 281 -7.76 -7.76 6.73
C CYS A 281 -7.69 -6.31 6.24
N ARG A 282 -6.76 -5.51 6.76
CA ARG A 282 -6.46 -4.17 6.24
C ARG A 282 -5.24 -4.27 5.33
N LEU A 283 -5.50 -4.27 4.03
CA LEU A 283 -4.52 -4.54 2.98
C LEU A 283 -4.19 -3.25 2.22
N LYS A 284 -3.14 -3.29 1.41
CA LYS A 284 -2.67 -2.15 0.63
C LYS A 284 -2.55 -2.53 -0.83
N VAL A 285 -2.96 -1.60 -1.69
CA VAL A 285 -2.91 -1.73 -3.14
C VAL A 285 -2.24 -0.49 -3.70
N LYS A 286 -1.28 -0.69 -4.59
CA LYS A 286 -0.61 0.34 -5.36
C LYS A 286 -1.29 0.43 -6.73
N ASN A 287 -1.49 1.66 -7.21
CA ASN A 287 -1.99 1.90 -8.57
C ASN A 287 -0.83 2.41 -9.44
N ASP A 288 -0.47 1.61 -10.43
CA ASP A 288 0.62 1.87 -11.37
C ASP A 288 0.13 2.60 -12.64
N ARG A 289 -1.18 2.79 -12.82
CA ARG A 289 -1.76 3.52 -13.94
C ARG A 289 -1.59 5.04 -13.73
N GLY A 290 -0.45 5.56 -14.16
CA GLY A 290 -0.38 6.95 -14.61
C GLY A 290 -1.23 7.08 -15.89
N TRP A 291 -2.36 7.78 -15.80
CA TRP A 291 -3.10 8.37 -16.93
C TRP A 291 -3.36 7.47 -18.16
N GLU A 292 -4.48 6.73 -18.17
CA GLU A 292 -5.36 6.56 -19.35
C GLU A 292 -6.69 5.87 -18.97
N GLY A 293 -7.79 6.62 -19.08
CA GLY A 293 -9.15 6.17 -19.45
C GLY A 293 -9.83 5.00 -18.71
N ILE A 294 -10.27 5.21 -17.46
CA ILE A 294 -11.25 4.30 -16.79
C ILE A 294 -12.57 4.17 -17.57
N SER A 295 -12.94 5.18 -18.36
CA SER A 295 -14.20 5.19 -19.15
C SER A 295 -14.21 4.20 -20.31
N ASP A 296 -13.06 3.94 -20.91
CA ASP A 296 -12.98 3.24 -22.20
C ASP A 296 -12.97 1.72 -22.00
N GLU A 297 -12.46 1.26 -20.85
CA GLU A 297 -12.54 -0.14 -20.42
C GLU A 297 -13.95 -0.53 -19.96
N GLU A 298 -14.69 0.34 -19.24
CA GLU A 298 -16.08 0.04 -18.85
C GLU A 298 -17.00 -0.13 -20.07
N GLU A 299 -16.83 0.70 -21.10
CA GLU A 299 -17.56 0.54 -22.36
C GLU A 299 -17.14 -0.73 -23.13
N ARG A 300 -15.86 -1.09 -23.08
CA ARG A 300 -15.35 -2.29 -23.75
C ARG A 300 -15.85 -3.56 -23.07
N ASP A 301 -15.81 -3.62 -21.75
CA ASP A 301 -16.32 -4.73 -20.94
C ASP A 301 -17.82 -4.93 -21.15
N GLN A 302 -18.60 -3.85 -21.26
CA GLN A 302 -20.02 -3.93 -21.60
C GLN A 302 -20.26 -4.44 -23.02
N ARG A 303 -19.41 -4.06 -23.99
CA ARG A 303 -19.49 -4.54 -25.38
C ARG A 303 -19.08 -6.01 -25.51
N GLU A 304 -18.07 -6.46 -24.75
CA GLU A 304 -17.62 -7.84 -24.71
C GLU A 304 -18.67 -8.73 -24.00
N TRP A 305 -19.29 -8.25 -22.92
CA TRP A 305 -20.45 -8.90 -22.28
C TRP A 305 -21.65 -9.04 -23.24
N GLY A 306 -21.97 -7.99 -23.99
CA GLY A 306 -23.03 -8.03 -25.01
C GLY A 306 -22.79 -9.05 -26.13
N ARG A 307 -21.53 -9.42 -26.40
CA ARG A 307 -21.16 -10.47 -27.37
C ARG A 307 -21.23 -11.86 -26.73
N MET A 308 -20.73 -12.00 -25.50
CA MET A 308 -20.70 -13.27 -24.78
C MET A 308 -22.10 -13.78 -24.39
N VAL A 309 -23.00 -12.88 -23.96
CA VAL A 309 -24.41 -13.21 -23.65
C VAL A 309 -25.16 -13.72 -24.89
N ARG A 310 -24.94 -13.09 -26.04
CA ARG A 310 -25.55 -13.51 -27.32
C ARG A 310 -25.03 -14.87 -27.82
N GLN A 311 -23.80 -15.23 -27.45
CA GLN A 311 -23.21 -16.52 -27.80
C GLN A 311 -23.69 -17.63 -26.82
N TYR A 312 -23.89 -17.29 -25.55
CA TYR A 312 -24.43 -18.20 -24.53
C TYR A 312 -25.90 -18.60 -24.78
N GLU A 313 -26.77 -17.65 -25.13
CA GLU A 313 -28.18 -17.92 -25.46
C GLU A 313 -28.34 -18.85 -26.68
N ARG A 314 -27.30 -18.97 -27.50
CA ARG A 314 -27.33 -19.78 -28.72
C ARG A 314 -26.97 -21.24 -28.47
N ASP A 315 -25.94 -21.51 -27.65
CA ASP A 315 -25.25 -22.81 -27.69
C ASP A 315 -25.19 -23.56 -26.34
N GLY A 316 -25.55 -22.95 -25.21
CA GLY A 316 -25.76 -23.65 -23.93
C GLY A 316 -24.58 -24.43 -23.33
N ARG A 317 -23.36 -24.35 -23.90
CA ARG A 317 -22.11 -24.90 -23.38
C ARG A 317 -20.95 -23.94 -23.66
N TYR A 318 -20.10 -23.75 -22.67
CA TYR A 318 -18.85 -23.01 -22.80
C TYR A 318 -17.69 -24.01 -22.94
N GLU A 319 -16.87 -23.86 -23.98
CA GLU A 319 -15.56 -24.51 -24.11
C GLU A 319 -14.48 -23.41 -24.27
N PRO A 320 -13.31 -23.61 -23.63
CA PRO A 320 -12.39 -22.57 -23.15
C PRO A 320 -11.74 -21.70 -24.22
#